data_AF-A0A959VNR7-F1
#
_entry.id   AF-A0A959VNR7-F1
#
_cell.length_a   1.000
_cell.length_b   1.000
_cell.length_c   1.000
_cell.angle_alpha   90.00
_cell.angle_beta   90.00
_cell.angle_gamma   90.00
#
_symmetry.space_group_name_H-M   'P 1'
#
loop_
_entity.id
_entity.type
_entity.pdbx_description
1 polymer ?
#
loop_
_entity_poly.entity_id
_entity_poly.type
_entity_poly.pdbx_seq_one_letter_code
_entity_poly.pdbx_strand_id
1 'polypeptide(L)'
;MPALIVRIGDWLPRGWPDLFRQLLLYVLADTFYEMARGMADGRANIAFANGERVIDTERTLGLFFEPGLQGLLHNFDWLIDFANTIYLNSQFTVALGFLIWMYLFRNDYYYFFRNM
;
A
#
# COMPACT_ATOMS: atom_id res chain seq x y z
N MET A 1 -28.64 -23.76 -5.08
CA MET A 1 -27.37 -23.10 -4.69
C MET A 1 -27.23 -23.17 -3.17
N PRO A 2 -26.04 -23.37 -2.61
CA PRO A 2 -25.86 -23.49 -1.16
C PRO A 2 -26.32 -22.21 -0.45
N ALA A 3 -27.08 -22.35 0.64
CA ALA A 3 -27.73 -21.25 1.37
C ALA A 3 -26.77 -20.13 1.80
N LEU A 4 -25.48 -20.46 1.98
CA LEU A 4 -24.42 -19.51 2.30
C LEU A 4 -24.19 -18.46 1.20
N ILE A 5 -24.22 -18.89 -0.08
CA ILE A 5 -23.95 -18.00 -1.23
C ILE A 5 -25.06 -16.97 -1.42
N VAL A 6 -26.31 -17.37 -1.16
CA VAL A 6 -27.47 -16.45 -1.23
C VAL A 6 -27.35 -15.40 -0.13
N ARG A 7 -27.09 -15.83 1.11
CA ARG A 7 -26.96 -14.94 2.27
C ARG A 7 -25.81 -13.93 2.15
N ILE A 8 -24.70 -14.32 1.50
CA ILE A 8 -23.61 -13.40 1.17
C ILE A 8 -24.00 -12.47 0.02
N GLY A 9 -24.74 -13.00 -0.97
CA GLY A 9 -25.26 -12.21 -2.09
C GLY A 9 -26.16 -11.06 -1.65
N ASP A 10 -26.95 -11.24 -0.59
CA ASP A 10 -27.82 -10.20 -0.03
C ASP A 10 -27.04 -8.99 0.52
N TRP A 11 -25.75 -9.17 0.85
CA TRP A 11 -24.86 -8.11 1.33
C TRP A 11 -24.12 -7.39 0.20
N LEU A 12 -24.21 -7.89 -1.03
CA LEU A 12 -23.55 -7.30 -2.20
C LEU A 12 -24.47 -6.25 -2.85
N PRO A 13 -24.10 -4.96 -2.86
CA PRO A 13 -25.00 -3.90 -3.30
C PRO A 13 -25.47 -4.04 -4.76
N ARG A 14 -24.64 -4.64 -5.62
CA ARG A 14 -24.91 -4.86 -7.06
C ARG A 14 -24.79 -6.34 -7.46
N GLY A 15 -24.76 -7.24 -6.48
CA GLY A 15 -24.67 -8.69 -6.68
C GLY A 15 -23.28 -9.21 -7.08
N TRP A 16 -23.21 -10.52 -7.32
CA TRP A 16 -21.98 -11.25 -7.63
C TRP A 16 -21.22 -10.78 -8.88
N PRO A 17 -21.88 -10.45 -10.02
CA PRO A 17 -21.15 -10.01 -11.22
C PRO A 17 -20.34 -8.74 -11.00
N ASP A 18 -20.86 -7.79 -10.23
CA ASP A 18 -20.13 -6.56 -9.90
C ASP A 18 -18.92 -6.86 -9.01
N LEU A 19 -19.09 -7.70 -7.98
CA LEU A 19 -17.97 -8.12 -7.12
C LEU A 19 -16.83 -8.73 -7.94
N PHE A 20 -17.13 -9.68 -8.82
CA PHE A 20 -16.12 -10.29 -9.69
C PHE A 20 -15.45 -9.26 -10.60
N ARG A 21 -16.21 -8.30 -11.13
CA ARG A 21 -15.64 -7.20 -11.92
C ARG A 21 -14.67 -6.36 -11.08
N GLN A 22 -15.03 -5.98 -9.85
CA GLN A 22 -14.15 -5.18 -8.99
C GLN A 22 -12.87 -5.95 -8.62
N LEU A 23 -13.00 -7.23 -8.28
CA LEU A 23 -11.84 -8.09 -7.98
C LEU A 23 -10.93 -8.25 -9.20
N LEU A 24 -11.51 -8.46 -10.39
CA LEU A 24 -10.74 -8.56 -11.62
C LEU A 24 -9.96 -7.26 -11.91
N LEU A 25 -10.60 -6.10 -11.74
CA LEU A 25 -9.94 -4.80 -11.91
C LEU A 25 -8.77 -4.63 -10.95
N TYR A 26 -8.95 -4.99 -9.67
CA TYR A 26 -7.89 -4.93 -8.67
C TYR A 26 -6.72 -5.85 -9.03
N VAL A 27 -6.99 -7.12 -9.34
CA VAL A 27 -5.94 -8.09 -9.73
C VAL A 27 -5.19 -7.63 -10.97
N LEU A 28 -5.88 -7.11 -11.98
CA LEU A 28 -5.24 -6.60 -13.18
C LEU A 28 -4.34 -5.40 -12.87
N ALA A 29 -4.84 -4.43 -12.11
CA ALA A 29 -4.06 -3.24 -11.73
C ALA A 29 -2.81 -3.62 -10.93
N ASP A 30 -2.96 -4.50 -9.93
CA ASP A 30 -1.87 -5.01 -9.10
C ASP A 30 -0.84 -5.78 -9.95
N THR A 31 -1.29 -6.66 -10.84
CA THR A 31 -0.41 -7.40 -11.76
C THR A 31 0.40 -6.43 -12.64
N PHE A 32 -0.24 -5.41 -13.23
CA PHE A 32 0.47 -4.43 -14.05
C PHE A 32 1.48 -3.63 -13.24
N TYR A 33 1.12 -3.24 -12.02
CA TYR A 33 2.04 -2.56 -11.09
C TYR A 33 3.23 -3.45 -10.75
N GLU A 34 3.02 -4.70 -10.35
CA GLU A 34 4.09 -5.64 -10.02
C GLU A 34 5.00 -5.92 -11.22
N MET A 35 4.44 -6.05 -12.43
CA MET A 35 5.23 -6.19 -13.66
C MET A 35 6.10 -4.96 -13.91
N ALA A 36 5.53 -3.75 -13.82
CA ALA A 36 6.28 -2.52 -14.02
C ALA A 36 7.38 -2.35 -12.94
N ARG A 37 7.06 -2.69 -11.70
CA ARG A 37 8.02 -2.70 -10.58
C ARG A 37 9.15 -3.70 -10.83
N GLY A 38 8.83 -4.92 -11.26
CA GLY A 38 9.81 -5.95 -11.60
C GLY A 38 10.72 -5.54 -12.76
N MET A 39 10.20 -4.80 -13.73
CA MET A 39 11.02 -4.24 -14.82
C MET A 39 11.96 -3.12 -14.36
N ALA A 40 11.57 -2.34 -13.34
CA ALA A 40 12.42 -1.33 -12.74
C ALA A 40 13.49 -1.92 -11.82
N ASP A 41 13.32 -3.18 -11.42
CA ASP A 41 14.22 -3.89 -10.53
C ASP A 41 15.60 -4.15 -11.17
N GLY A 42 16.64 -4.27 -10.34
CA GLY A 42 18.01 -4.53 -10.82
C GLY A 42 18.93 -3.31 -11.00
N ARG A 43 18.47 -2.09 -10.66
CA ARG A 43 19.30 -0.87 -10.65
C ARG A 43 19.82 -0.48 -9.25
N ALA A 44 19.88 -1.44 -8.32
CA ALA A 44 20.23 -1.19 -6.92
C ALA A 44 21.58 -0.45 -6.77
N ASN A 45 22.63 -0.87 -7.47
CA ASN A 45 23.95 -0.24 -7.38
C ASN A 45 23.92 1.24 -7.79
N ILE A 46 23.17 1.57 -8.86
CA ILE A 46 23.01 2.95 -9.33
C ILE A 46 22.19 3.76 -8.31
N ALA A 47 21.14 3.16 -7.74
CA ALA A 47 20.33 3.79 -6.71
C ALA A 47 21.14 4.11 -5.45
N PHE A 48 21.97 3.18 -4.97
CA PHE A 48 22.88 3.43 -3.84
C PHE A 48 23.89 4.54 -4.14
N ALA A 49 24.54 4.51 -5.31
CA ALA A 49 25.48 5.57 -5.70
C ALA A 49 24.81 6.96 -5.78
N ASN A 50 23.55 7.03 -6.23
CA ASN A 50 22.77 8.27 -6.19
C ASN A 50 22.42 8.67 -4.75
N GLY A 51 22.05 7.71 -3.89
CA GLY A 51 21.78 7.95 -2.48
C GLY A 51 22.98 8.52 -1.74
N GLU A 52 24.18 7.98 -1.98
CA GLU A 52 25.43 8.52 -1.41
C GLU A 52 25.65 9.98 -1.82
N ARG A 53 25.40 10.33 -3.09
CA ARG A 53 25.50 11.72 -3.56
C ARG A 53 24.49 12.65 -2.88
N VAL A 54 23.28 12.17 -2.61
CA VAL A 54 22.27 12.93 -1.83
C VAL A 54 22.77 13.16 -0.41
N ILE A 55 23.26 12.11 0.24
CA ILE A 55 23.83 12.18 1.60
C ILE A 55 25.00 13.18 1.65
N ASP A 56 25.91 13.16 0.68
CA ASP A 56 27.03 14.11 0.61
C ASP A 56 26.55 15.56 0.46
N THR A 57 25.49 15.77 -0.33
CA THR A 57 24.84 17.07 -0.49
C THR A 57 24.23 17.54 0.83
N GLU A 58 23.48 16.67 1.51
CA GLU A 58 22.88 16.97 2.81
C GLU A 58 23.94 17.29 3.87
N ARG A 59 25.06 16.56 3.89
CA ARG A 59 26.20 16.83 4.78
C ARG A 59 26.81 18.20 4.49
N THR A 60 26.97 18.55 3.22
CA THR A 60 27.53 19.85 2.80
C THR A 60 26.63 21.01 3.22
N LEU A 61 25.30 20.80 3.21
CA LEU A 61 24.31 21.79 3.61
C LEU A 61 24.01 21.78 5.12
N GLY A 62 24.56 20.85 5.89
CA GLY A 62 24.25 20.68 7.31
C GLY A 62 22.85 20.12 7.60
N LEU A 63 22.22 19.47 6.63
CA LEU A 63 20.87 18.90 6.71
C LEU A 63 20.85 17.40 7.09
N PHE A 64 22.01 16.76 7.21
CA PHE A 64 22.13 15.34 7.51
C PHE A 64 21.94 14.98 9.00
N PHE A 65 20.84 15.41 9.62
CA PHE A 65 20.57 15.22 11.05
C PHE A 65 19.69 13.99 11.37
N GLU A 66 19.00 13.45 10.37
CA GLU A 66 18.05 12.32 10.53
C GLU A 66 18.65 11.11 11.25
N PRO A 67 19.87 10.61 10.92
CA PRO A 67 20.42 9.46 11.63
C PRO A 67 20.67 9.72 13.12
N GLY A 68 20.97 10.98 13.49
CA GLY A 68 21.12 11.38 14.88
C GLY A 68 19.78 11.31 15.63
N LEU A 69 18.71 11.80 15.00
CA LEU A 69 17.35 11.70 15.54
C LEU A 69 16.89 10.25 15.68
N GLN A 70 17.12 9.42 14.65
CA GLN A 70 16.79 7.99 14.68
C GLN A 70 17.58 7.25 15.77
N GLY A 71 18.85 7.61 15.98
CA GLY A 71 19.69 7.06 17.04
C GLY A 71 19.15 7.31 18.46
N LEU A 72 18.40 8.40 18.67
CA LEU A 72 17.73 8.64 19.97
C LEU A 72 16.61 7.63 20.23
N LEU A 73 16.00 7.10 19.17
CA LEU A 73 14.89 6.14 19.25
C LEU A 73 15.34 4.67 19.20
N HIS A 74 16.62 4.40 18.90
CA HIS A 74 17.16 3.02 18.84
C HIS A 74 17.02 2.22 20.14
N ASN A 75 16.88 2.87 21.30
CA ASN A 75 16.64 2.15 22.56
C ASN A 75 15.19 1.61 22.70
N PHE A 76 14.31 1.93 21.74
CA PHE A 76 12.91 1.53 21.72
C PHE A 76 12.63 0.60 20.54
N ASP A 77 13.27 -0.58 20.53
CA ASP A 77 13.13 -1.57 19.45
C ASP A 77 11.67 -1.87 19.09
N TRP A 78 10.80 -2.01 20.11
CA TRP A 78 9.38 -2.26 19.90
C TRP A 78 8.67 -1.13 19.11
N LEU A 79 9.09 0.12 19.29
CA LEU A 79 8.51 1.28 18.59
C LEU A 79 8.97 1.30 17.14
N ILE A 80 10.24 0.97 16.89
CA ILE A 80 10.80 0.86 15.54
C ILE A 80 10.12 -0.28 14.79
N ASP A 81 10.00 -1.44 15.40
CA ASP A 81 9.32 -2.60 14.81
C ASP A 81 7.85 -2.30 14.50
N PHE A 82 7.16 -1.62 15.42
CA PHE A 82 5.79 -1.19 15.21
C PHE A 82 5.67 -0.18 14.06
N ALA A 83 6.53 0.83 14.01
CA ALA A 83 6.56 1.83 12.95
C ALA A 83 6.85 1.19 11.58
N ASN A 84 7.83 0.29 11.51
CA ASN A 84 8.17 -0.47 10.30
C ASN A 84 6.99 -1.35 9.85
N THR A 85 6.32 -2.01 10.80
CA THR A 85 5.14 -2.83 10.51
C THR A 85 4.02 -1.99 9.93
N ILE A 86 3.70 -0.84 10.54
CA ILE A 86 2.70 0.10 10.02
C ILE A 86 3.11 0.59 8.64
N TYR A 87 4.35 1.03 8.46
CA TYR A 87 4.85 1.60 7.22
C TYR A 87 4.70 0.61 6.06
N LEU A 88 5.13 -0.65 6.25
CA LEU A 88 5.05 -1.67 5.20
C LEU A 88 3.62 -2.12 4.91
N ASN A 89 2.77 -2.24 5.93
CA ASN A 89 1.47 -2.91 5.77
C ASN A 89 0.30 -1.96 5.53
N SER A 90 0.38 -0.71 6.00
CA SER A 90 -0.80 0.18 6.01
C SER A 90 -1.25 0.56 4.61
N GLN A 91 -0.31 0.85 3.71
CA GLN A 91 -0.63 1.31 2.36
C GLN A 91 -1.57 0.36 1.61
N PHE A 92 -1.38 -0.95 1.76
CA PHE A 92 -2.20 -1.96 1.11
C PHE A 92 -3.36 -2.39 2.00
N THR A 93 -3.08 -2.73 3.26
CA THR A 93 -4.10 -3.32 4.15
C THR A 93 -5.19 -2.33 4.50
N VAL A 94 -4.82 -1.10 4.86
CA VAL A 94 -5.79 -0.07 5.24
C VAL A 94 -6.55 0.40 4.01
N ALA A 95 -5.86 0.65 2.88
CA ALA A 95 -6.53 1.08 1.65
C ALA A 95 -7.49 0.02 1.11
N LEU A 96 -7.06 -1.25 1.04
CA LEU A 96 -7.92 -2.36 0.60
C LEU A 96 -9.08 -2.58 1.55
N GLY A 97 -8.83 -2.59 2.86
CA GLY A 97 -9.88 -2.69 3.88
C GLY A 97 -10.91 -1.56 3.77
N PHE A 98 -10.43 -0.33 3.55
CA PHE A 98 -11.29 0.82 3.31
C PHE A 98 -12.14 0.67 2.04
N LEU A 99 -11.55 0.23 0.93
CA LEU A 99 -12.28 -0.03 -0.31
C LEU A 99 -13.33 -1.15 -0.15
N ILE A 100 -13.01 -2.23 0.56
CA ILE A 100 -13.97 -3.31 0.87
C ILE A 100 -15.12 -2.76 1.72
N TRP A 101 -14.81 -2.00 2.77
CA TRP A 101 -15.83 -1.38 3.61
C TRP A 101 -16.72 -0.43 2.82
N MET A 102 -16.14 0.40 1.96
CA MET A 102 -16.89 1.27 1.07
C MET A 102 -17.76 0.51 0.09
N TYR A 103 -17.25 -0.57 -0.49
CA TYR A 103 -18.01 -1.40 -1.41
C TYR A 103 -19.26 -1.98 -0.73
N LEU A 104 -19.11 -2.52 0.48
CA LEU A 104 -20.19 -3.18 1.22
C LEU A 104 -21.19 -2.20 1.86
N PHE A 105 -20.71 -1.10 2.45
CA PHE A 105 -21.53 -0.24 3.31
C PHE A 105 -21.76 1.18 2.76
N ARG A 106 -20.94 1.64 1.80
CA ARG A 106 -20.97 3.01 1.24
C ARG A 106 -20.79 3.01 -0.28
N ASN A 107 -21.53 2.14 -0.98
CA ASN A 107 -21.35 1.90 -2.41
C ASN A 107 -21.48 3.17 -3.27
N ASP A 108 -22.29 4.14 -2.83
CA ASP A 108 -22.47 5.43 -3.50
C ASP A 108 -21.16 6.19 -3.75
N TYR A 109 -20.21 6.06 -2.83
CA TYR A 109 -18.91 6.74 -2.92
C TYR A 109 -17.80 5.81 -3.44
N TYR A 110 -18.02 4.49 -3.44
CA TYR A 110 -17.00 3.50 -3.78
C TYR A 110 -16.34 3.77 -5.14
N TYR A 111 -17.15 4.07 -6.15
CA TYR A 111 -16.69 4.27 -7.53
C TYR A 111 -15.82 5.51 -7.72
N PHE A 112 -16.02 6.54 -6.89
CA PHE A 112 -15.21 7.74 -6.87
C PHE A 112 -13.82 7.42 -6.30
N PHE A 113 -13.76 6.86 -5.09
CA PHE A 113 -12.49 6.55 -4.43
C PHE A 113 -11.68 5.47 -5.13
N ARG A 114 -12.32 4.47 -5.76
CA ARG A 114 -11.64 3.43 -6.53
C ARG A 114 -10.99 3.96 -7.81
N ASN A 115 -11.37 5.14 -8.29
CA ASN A 115 -10.84 5.77 -9.50
C ASN A 115 -9.88 6.95 -9.22
N MET A 116 -9.71 7.35 -7.97
CA MET A 116 -8.71 8.36 -7.57
C MET A 116 -7.34 7.72 -7.45
#